data_AF-K2PGW0-F1
#
_entry.id   AF-K2PGW0-F1
#
_cell.length_a   1.000
_cell.length_b   1.000
_cell.length_c   1.000
_cell.angle_alpha   90.00
_cell.angle_beta   90.00
_cell.angle_gamma   90.00
#
_symmetry.space_group_name_H-M   'P 1'
#
loop_
_entity.id
_entity.type
_entity.pdbx_description
1 polymer ?
#
loop_
_entity_poly.entity_id
_entity_poly.type
_entity_poly.pdbx_seq_one_letter_code
_entity_poly.pdbx_strand_id
1 'polypeptide(L)'
;MEKIKNFAKTEAFVYLVFGVLTTLVYYVFMQSSFYLLNHPGINAGAISEAIGQIVSIIFAFFTNKIWVFKHKSTHLFRDFINFAAGRLFFMLLAIVLKWWFIDTHPEILMDLLHLKKPVVVLALSLVIQVLNIILNYFYSKLIVFRKKA
;
A
#
# COMPACT_ATOMS: atom_id res chain seq x y z
N MET A 1 -18.67 -11.40 -22.24
CA MET A 1 -18.63 -11.73 -20.79
C MET A 1 -17.49 -12.67 -20.41
N GLU A 2 -16.99 -13.54 -21.29
CA GLU A 2 -15.85 -14.44 -21.03
C GLU A 2 -14.53 -13.73 -20.69
N LYS A 3 -14.17 -12.65 -21.41
CA LYS A 3 -12.94 -11.89 -21.16
C LYS A 3 -12.85 -11.30 -19.74
N ILE A 4 -14.00 -10.87 -19.17
CA ILE A 4 -14.08 -10.34 -17.81
C ILE A 4 -13.90 -11.46 -16.78
N LYS A 5 -14.52 -12.63 -17.00
CA LYS A 5 -14.32 -13.82 -16.14
C LYS A 5 -12.88 -14.32 -16.17
N ASN A 6 -12.19 -14.21 -17.30
CA ASN A 6 -10.78 -14.58 -17.41
C ASN A 6 -9.86 -13.56 -16.72
N PHE A 7 -10.15 -12.26 -16.81
CA PHE A 7 -9.38 -11.24 -16.10
C PHE A 7 -9.53 -11.34 -14.57
N ALA A 8 -10.72 -11.69 -14.08
CA ALA A 8 -10.99 -11.90 -12.65
C ALA A 8 -10.19 -13.08 -12.03
N LYS A 9 -9.62 -13.97 -12.85
CA LYS A 9 -8.75 -15.07 -12.39
C LYS A 9 -7.27 -14.73 -12.45
N THR A 10 -6.91 -13.55 -12.92
CA THR A 10 -5.50 -13.15 -13.08
C THR A 10 -4.90 -12.83 -11.71
N GLU A 11 -3.63 -13.18 -11.51
CA GLU A 11 -2.86 -12.86 -10.30
C GLU A 11 -2.97 -11.37 -9.94
N ALA A 12 -2.94 -10.48 -10.93
CA ALA A 12 -3.05 -9.04 -10.73
C ALA A 12 -4.42 -8.60 -10.19
N PHE A 13 -5.51 -9.22 -10.63
CA PHE A 13 -6.86 -8.90 -10.13
C PHE A 13 -7.03 -9.37 -8.69
N VAL A 14 -6.61 -10.61 -8.39
CA VAL A 14 -6.65 -11.16 -7.03
C VAL A 14 -5.78 -10.32 -6.09
N TYR A 15 -4.61 -9.86 -6.54
CA TYR A 15 -3.75 -8.93 -5.79
C TYR A 15 -4.48 -7.60 -5.50
N LEU A 16 -5.16 -7.03 -6.48
CA LEU A 16 -5.89 -5.78 -6.31
C LEU A 16 -7.03 -5.93 -5.30
N VAL A 17 -7.79 -7.03 -5.36
CA VAL A 17 -8.84 -7.36 -4.37
C VAL A 17 -8.26 -7.45 -2.97
N PHE A 18 -7.15 -8.19 -2.78
CA PHE A 18 -6.47 -8.25 -1.48
C PHE A 18 -5.85 -6.91 -1.06
N GLY A 19 -5.48 -6.07 -2.02
CA GLY A 19 -5.08 -4.69 -1.77
C GLY A 19 -6.20 -3.87 -1.13
N VAL A 20 -7.40 -3.91 -1.70
CA VAL A 20 -8.59 -3.24 -1.12
C VAL A 20 -8.93 -3.79 0.26
N LEU A 21 -8.92 -5.13 0.43
CA LEU A 21 -9.11 -5.77 1.74
C LEU A 21 -8.05 -5.33 2.75
N THR A 22 -6.79 -5.20 2.33
CA THR A 22 -5.71 -4.71 3.19
C THR A 22 -5.98 -3.30 3.67
N THR A 23 -6.48 -2.41 2.80
CA THR A 23 -6.87 -1.05 3.17
C THR A 23 -8.02 -1.05 4.17
N LEU A 24 -9.01 -1.93 4.01
CA LEU A 24 -10.10 -2.09 4.99
C LEU A 24 -9.56 -2.55 6.35
N VAL A 25 -8.69 -3.56 6.36
CA VAL A 25 -8.03 -4.04 7.59
C VAL A 25 -7.24 -2.91 8.25
N TYR A 26 -6.47 -2.13 7.48
CA TYR A 26 -5.76 -0.96 7.98
C TYR A 26 -6.70 0.00 8.73
N TYR A 27 -7.78 0.44 8.09
CA TYR A 27 -8.70 1.41 8.69
C TYR A 27 -9.43 0.86 9.91
N VAL A 28 -9.84 -0.42 9.89
CA VAL A 28 -10.50 -1.06 11.03
C VAL A 28 -9.56 -1.07 12.23
N PHE A 29 -8.34 -1.58 12.08
CA PHE A 29 -7.39 -1.67 13.20
C PHE A 29 -6.91 -0.30 13.66
N MET A 30 -6.64 0.63 12.74
CA MET A 30 -6.30 2.01 13.08
C MET A 30 -7.42 2.66 13.91
N GLN A 31 -8.67 2.59 13.45
CA GLN A 31 -9.78 3.25 14.13
C GLN A 31 -10.09 2.60 15.49
N SER A 32 -10.04 1.26 15.57
CA SER A 32 -10.22 0.54 16.83
C SER A 32 -9.12 0.87 17.83
N SER A 33 -7.86 0.88 17.40
CA SER A 33 -6.73 1.29 18.25
C SER A 33 -6.86 2.75 18.69
N PHE A 34 -7.29 3.64 17.80
CA PHE A 34 -7.50 5.04 18.15
C PHE A 34 -8.54 5.18 19.24
N TYR A 35 -9.69 4.52 19.11
CA TYR A 35 -10.74 4.55 20.12
C TYR A 35 -10.27 4.02 21.50
N LEU A 36 -9.46 2.97 21.51
CA LEU A 36 -8.94 2.36 22.73
C LEU A 36 -7.82 3.17 23.41
N LEU A 37 -7.03 3.91 22.63
CA LEU A 37 -5.86 4.63 23.11
C LEU A 37 -6.10 6.13 23.29
N ASN A 38 -7.31 6.62 22.99
CA ASN A 38 -7.66 8.04 23.07
C ASN A 38 -7.80 8.51 24.53
N HIS A 39 -6.66 8.62 25.20
CA HIS A 39 -6.51 9.14 26.55
C HIS A 39 -5.61 10.38 26.57
N PRO A 40 -5.86 11.34 27.49
CA PRO A 40 -5.01 12.51 27.63
C PRO A 40 -3.54 12.12 27.90
N GLY A 41 -2.61 12.64 27.10
CA GLY A 41 -1.17 12.41 27.25
C GLY A 41 -0.58 11.29 26.39
N ILE A 42 -1.39 10.55 25.62
CA ILE A 42 -0.92 9.56 24.65
C ILE A 42 -1.06 10.14 23.24
N ASN A 43 -0.02 10.03 22.41
CA ASN A 43 -0.08 10.31 20.97
C ASN A 43 -0.86 9.21 20.23
N ALA A 44 -2.14 9.07 20.56
CA ALA A 44 -3.02 8.00 20.11
C ALA A 44 -3.10 7.93 18.58
N GLY A 45 -3.05 9.07 17.88
CA GLY A 45 -3.05 9.14 16.42
C GLY A 45 -1.89 8.37 15.79
N ALA A 46 -0.65 8.77 16.09
CA ALA A 46 0.55 8.16 15.51
C ALA A 46 0.70 6.68 15.88
N ILE A 47 0.38 6.32 17.13
CA ILE A 47 0.45 4.93 17.60
C ILE A 47 -0.59 4.06 16.89
N SER A 48 -1.82 4.56 16.75
CA SER A 48 -2.89 3.80 16.09
C SER A 48 -2.66 3.65 14.59
N GLU A 49 -2.09 4.68 13.95
CA GLU A 49 -1.66 4.61 12.56
C GLU A 49 -0.57 3.54 12.38
N ALA A 50 0.45 3.52 13.25
CA ALA A 50 1.50 2.52 13.22
C ALA A 50 0.94 1.08 13.42
N ILE A 51 0.03 0.89 14.37
CA ILE A 51 -0.63 -0.41 14.60
C ILE A 51 -1.40 -0.85 13.35
N GLY A 52 -2.24 0.03 12.80
CA GLY A 52 -3.01 -0.26 11.59
C GLY A 52 -2.10 -0.65 10.43
N GLN A 53 -0.99 0.07 10.24
CA GLN A 53 0.00 -0.24 9.21
C GLN A 53 0.64 -1.61 9.42
N ILE A 54 1.14 -1.91 10.61
CA ILE A 54 1.81 -3.19 10.92
C ILE A 54 0.86 -4.36 10.64
N VAL A 55 -0.37 -4.29 11.17
CA VAL A 55 -1.37 -5.35 10.97
C VAL A 55 -1.71 -5.51 9.49
N SER A 56 -1.85 -4.40 8.75
CA SER A 56 -2.14 -4.44 7.32
C SER A 56 -1.00 -5.06 6.49
N ILE A 57 0.26 -4.80 6.85
CA ILE A 57 1.43 -5.38 6.16
C ILE A 57 1.49 -6.89 6.40
N ILE A 58 1.25 -7.32 7.64
CA ILE A 58 1.21 -8.74 8.01
C ILE A 58 0.09 -9.45 7.24
N PHE A 59 -1.12 -8.89 7.26
CA PHE A 59 -2.25 -9.42 6.51
C PHE A 59 -1.97 -9.49 5.00
N ALA A 60 -1.42 -8.43 4.43
CA ALA A 60 -1.06 -8.37 3.02
C ALA A 60 0.02 -9.39 2.64
N PHE A 61 0.97 -9.67 3.52
CA PHE A 61 1.99 -10.67 3.26
C PHE A 61 1.38 -12.07 3.15
N PHE A 62 0.60 -12.49 4.15
CA PHE A 62 -0.01 -13.82 4.15
C PHE A 62 -0.98 -13.99 2.99
N THR A 63 -1.82 -12.97 2.74
CA THR A 63 -2.79 -13.02 1.65
C THR A 63 -2.12 -13.14 0.28
N ASN A 64 -1.11 -12.31 0.03
CA ASN A 64 -0.39 -12.33 -1.24
C ASN A 64 0.42 -13.63 -1.40
N LYS A 65 1.05 -14.12 -0.34
CA LYS A 65 1.82 -15.37 -0.39
C LYS A 65 0.95 -16.58 -0.70
N ILE A 66 -0.18 -16.72 -0.01
CA ILE A 66 -1.03 -17.92 -0.07
C ILE A 66 -1.97 -17.87 -1.28
N TRP A 67 -2.69 -16.77 -1.47
CA TRP A 67 -3.77 -16.69 -2.47
C TRP A 67 -3.32 -16.10 -3.80
N VAL A 68 -2.49 -15.05 -3.80
CA VAL A 68 -2.08 -14.39 -5.05
C VAL A 68 -0.98 -15.17 -5.77
N PHE A 69 0.16 -15.37 -5.10
CA PHE A 69 1.35 -15.94 -5.72
C PHE A 69 1.50 -17.44 -5.48
N LYS A 70 0.70 -18.02 -4.57
CA LYS A 70 0.73 -19.44 -4.18
C LYS A 70 2.16 -19.93 -3.91
N HIS A 71 2.96 -19.09 -3.25
CA HIS A 71 4.40 -19.28 -3.13
C HIS A 71 4.74 -20.21 -1.95
N LYS A 72 5.28 -21.39 -2.26
CA LYS A 72 5.80 -22.36 -1.29
C LYS A 72 7.31 -22.14 -1.10
N SER A 73 7.67 -21.31 -0.13
CA SER A 73 9.06 -21.10 0.32
C SER A 73 9.24 -21.60 1.75
N THR A 74 10.41 -22.20 2.00
CA THR A 74 10.91 -22.65 3.30
C THR A 74 11.38 -21.50 4.20
N HIS A 75 11.68 -20.31 3.64
CA HIS A 75 12.25 -19.17 4.38
C HIS A 75 11.23 -18.04 4.60
N LEU A 76 10.16 -18.34 5.34
CA LEU A 76 9.04 -17.41 5.61
C LEU A 76 9.48 -16.04 6.13
N PHE A 77 10.41 -16.03 7.09
CA PHE A 77 10.86 -14.80 7.75
C PHE A 77 11.61 -13.86 6.79
N ARG A 78 12.45 -14.43 5.92
CA ARG A 78 13.17 -13.65 4.90
C ARG A 78 12.21 -13.07 3.87
N ASP A 79 11.22 -13.85 3.44
CA ASP A 79 10.19 -13.38 2.51
C ASP A 79 9.37 -12.24 3.13
N PHE A 80 9.02 -12.36 4.42
CA PHE A 80 8.31 -11.31 5.15
C PHE A 80 9.12 -10.02 5.26
N ILE A 81 10.39 -10.10 5.66
CA ILE A 81 11.27 -8.92 5.77
C ILE A 81 11.40 -8.23 4.41
N ASN A 82 11.65 -8.99 3.34
CA ASN A 82 11.75 -8.40 2.00
C ASN A 82 10.44 -7.73 1.58
N PHE A 83 9.29 -8.37 1.84
CA PHE A 83 7.98 -7.80 1.54
C PHE A 83 7.72 -6.51 2.33
N ALA A 84 7.96 -6.53 3.64
CA ALA A 84 7.78 -5.38 4.51
C ALA A 84 8.73 -4.23 4.12
N ALA A 85 10.01 -4.53 3.84
CA ALA A 85 10.99 -3.55 3.39
C ALA A 85 10.57 -2.88 2.08
N GLY A 86 10.10 -3.64 1.10
CA GLY A 86 9.55 -3.09 -0.15
C GLY A 86 8.37 -2.14 0.12
N ARG A 87 7.42 -2.55 0.97
CA ARG A 87 6.27 -1.70 1.33
C ARG A 87 6.69 -0.40 2.02
N LEU A 88 7.58 -0.50 3.00
CA LEU A 88 8.09 0.67 3.72
C LEU A 88 8.85 1.61 2.77
N PHE A 89 9.67 1.06 1.87
CA PHE A 89 10.38 1.86 0.87
C PHE A 89 9.43 2.64 -0.04
N PHE A 90 8.44 1.98 -0.64
CA PHE A 90 7.49 2.68 -1.52
C PHE A 90 6.56 3.62 -0.76
N MET A 91 6.24 3.32 0.50
CA MET A 91 5.52 4.25 1.36
C MET A 91 6.34 5.52 1.63
N LEU A 92 7.62 5.37 2.00
CA LEU A 92 8.51 6.52 2.20
C LEU A 92 8.67 7.32 0.92
N LEU A 93 8.82 6.66 -0.22
CA LEU A 93 8.86 7.32 -1.53
C LEU A 93 7.57 8.10 -1.79
N ALA A 94 6.40 7.54 -1.51
CA ALA A 94 5.12 8.22 -1.66
C ALA A 94 5.02 9.47 -0.75
N ILE A 95 5.49 9.37 0.50
CA ILE A 95 5.53 10.51 1.44
C ILE A 95 6.45 11.61 0.90
N VAL A 96 7.66 11.26 0.47
CA VAL A 96 8.63 12.22 -0.09
C VAL A 96 8.09 12.90 -1.34
N LEU A 97 7.47 12.14 -2.24
CA LEU A 97 6.86 12.70 -3.46
C LEU A 97 5.73 13.67 -3.13
N LYS A 98 4.84 13.31 -2.20
CA LYS A 98 3.77 14.21 -1.76
C LYS A 98 4.34 15.46 -1.12
N TRP A 99 5.26 15.32 -0.17
CA TRP A 99 5.89 16.46 0.48
C TRP A 99 6.54 17.41 -0.53
N TRP A 100 7.31 16.87 -1.48
CA TRP A 100 7.98 17.67 -2.51
C TRP A 100 7.00 18.39 -3.45
N PHE A 101 6.04 17.67 -4.02
CA PHE A 101 5.16 18.19 -5.07
C PHE A 101 3.88 18.88 -4.57
N ILE A 102 3.46 18.63 -3.33
CA ILE A 102 2.23 19.21 -2.75
C ILE A 102 2.56 20.29 -1.72
N ASP A 103 3.50 20.01 -0.81
CA ASP A 103 3.76 20.89 0.32
C ASP A 103 4.86 21.93 -0.01
N THR A 104 5.98 21.49 -0.59
CA THR A 104 7.15 22.35 -0.85
C THR A 104 7.02 23.11 -2.17
N HIS A 105 6.64 22.43 -3.27
CA HIS A 105 6.59 23.01 -4.61
C HIS A 105 5.26 22.75 -5.35
N PRO A 106 4.10 23.18 -4.80
CA PRO A 106 2.81 23.02 -5.48
C PRO A 106 2.74 23.76 -6.82
N GLU A 107 3.47 24.87 -6.98
CA GLU A 107 3.51 25.70 -8.18
C GLU A 107 3.91 24.91 -9.43
N ILE A 108 4.87 23.97 -9.33
CA ILE A 108 5.34 23.17 -10.46
C ILE A 108 4.18 22.43 -11.14
N LEU A 109 3.31 21.83 -10.34
CA LEU A 109 2.17 21.07 -10.85
C LEU A 109 0.97 21.96 -11.17
N MET A 110 0.76 23.03 -10.41
CA MET A 110 -0.32 23.99 -10.66
C MET A 110 -0.13 24.71 -11.99
N ASP A 111 1.09 25.14 -12.30
CA ASP A 111 1.43 25.84 -13.54
C ASP A 111 1.44 24.88 -14.73
N LEU A 112 1.93 23.65 -14.55
CA LEU A 112 1.94 22.64 -15.61
C LEU A 112 0.53 22.19 -16.02
N LEU A 113 -0.37 22.03 -15.04
CA LEU A 113 -1.72 21.50 -15.27
C LEU A 113 -2.77 22.60 -15.41
N HIS A 114 -2.45 23.87 -15.09
CA HIS A 114 -3.40 24.98 -15.00
C HIS A 114 -4.60 24.68 -14.08
N LEU A 115 -4.36 23.95 -12.99
CA LEU A 115 -5.40 23.52 -12.04
C LEU A 115 -5.20 24.16 -10.66
N LYS A 116 -6.31 24.28 -9.91
CA LYS A 116 -6.28 24.77 -8.52
C LYS A 116 -5.60 23.74 -7.61
N LYS A 117 -4.89 24.21 -6.59
CA LYS A 117 -4.21 23.40 -5.57
C LYS A 117 -5.00 22.17 -5.10
N PRO A 118 -6.27 22.26 -4.64
CA PRO A 118 -6.99 21.07 -4.16
C PRO A 118 -7.19 19.99 -5.23
N VAL A 119 -7.37 20.38 -6.50
CA VAL A 119 -7.55 19.42 -7.61
C VAL A 119 -6.22 18.74 -7.93
N VAL A 120 -5.11 19.50 -7.95
CA VAL A 120 -3.75 18.96 -8.14
C VAL A 120 -3.38 17.97 -7.04
N VAL A 121 -3.66 18.31 -5.78
CA VAL A 121 -3.41 17.44 -4.62
C VAL A 121 -4.17 16.12 -4.75
N LEU A 122 -5.45 16.18 -5.12
CA LEU A 122 -6.27 14.98 -5.33
C LEU A 122 -5.71 14.13 -6.48
N ALA A 123 -5.43 14.75 -7.63
CA ALA A 123 -4.93 14.07 -8.81
C ALA A 123 -3.58 13.38 -8.53
N LEU A 124 -2.62 14.10 -7.94
CA LEU A 124 -1.32 13.53 -7.59
C LEU A 124 -1.44 12.42 -6.54
N SER A 125 -2.29 12.61 -5.53
CA SER A 125 -2.50 11.58 -4.51
C SER A 125 -3.03 10.28 -5.10
N LEU A 126 -3.96 10.36 -6.07
CA LEU A 126 -4.46 9.19 -6.80
C LEU A 126 -3.38 8.54 -7.67
N VAL A 127 -2.59 9.34 -8.39
CA VAL A 127 -1.49 8.84 -9.22
C VAL A 127 -0.44 8.13 -8.36
N ILE A 128 -0.01 8.73 -7.26
CA ILE A 128 0.94 8.13 -6.31
C ILE A 128 0.35 6.85 -5.71
N GLN A 129 -0.94 6.84 -5.37
CA GLN A 129 -1.60 5.65 -4.83
C GLN A 129 -1.61 4.49 -5.84
N VAL A 130 -1.96 4.76 -7.10
CA VAL A 130 -1.96 3.76 -8.17
C VAL A 130 -0.54 3.27 -8.45
N LEU A 131 0.42 4.20 -8.55
CA LEU A 131 1.83 3.87 -8.74
C LEU A 131 2.34 2.99 -7.60
N ASN A 132 2.02 3.32 -6.36
CA ASN A 132 2.40 2.53 -5.18
C ASN A 132 1.85 1.09 -5.26
N ILE A 133 0.60 0.90 -5.67
CA ILE A 133 0.00 -0.43 -5.86
C ILE A 133 0.75 -1.22 -6.94
N ILE A 134 1.03 -0.58 -8.08
CA ILE A 134 1.73 -1.21 -9.21
C ILE A 134 3.16 -1.61 -8.82
N LEU A 135 3.91 -0.69 -8.20
CA LEU A 135 5.29 -0.95 -7.76
C LEU A 135 5.34 -2.07 -6.72
N ASN A 136 4.44 -2.05 -5.74
CA ASN A 136 4.35 -3.14 -4.76
C ASN A 136 4.00 -4.48 -5.39
N TYR A 137 3.12 -4.51 -6.40
CA TYR A 137 2.81 -5.73 -7.15
C TYR A 137 4.05 -6.29 -7.85
N PHE A 138 4.74 -5.47 -8.64
CA PHE A 138 5.93 -5.91 -9.37
C PHE A 138 7.07 -6.31 -8.44
N TYR A 139 7.32 -5.54 -7.37
CA TYR A 139 8.32 -5.89 -6.36
C TYR A 139 7.98 -7.24 -5.69
N SER A 140 6.72 -7.42 -5.28
CA SER A 140 6.26 -8.67 -4.66
C SER A 140 6.41 -9.85 -5.63
N LYS A 141 6.09 -9.66 -6.91
CA LYS A 141 6.15 -10.72 -7.92
C LYS A 141 7.57 -11.10 -8.32
N LEU A 142 8.42 -10.10 -8.57
CA LEU A 142 9.75 -10.30 -9.18
C LEU A 142 10.85 -10.56 -8.15
N ILE A 143 10.73 -10.00 -6.95
CA ILE A 143 11.78 -10.05 -5.93
C ILE A 143 11.36 -10.98 -4.78
N VAL A 144 10.20 -10.73 -4.18
CA VAL A 144 9.78 -11.44 -2.96
C VAL A 144 9.32 -12.87 -3.26
N PHE A 145 8.35 -13.02 -4.15
CA PHE A 145 7.72 -14.30 -4.47
C PHE A 145 8.21 -14.87 -5.81
N ARG A 146 9.44 -14.53 -6.20
CA ARG A 146 10.04 -15.04 -7.42
C ARG A 146 10.00 -16.56 -7.41
N LYS A 147 9.33 -17.15 -8.40
CA LYS A 147 9.40 -18.60 -8.61
C LYS A 147 10.86 -18.90 -8.93
N LYS A 148 11.57 -19.58 -8.03
CA LYS A 148 12.84 -20.20 -8.36
C LYS A 148 12.53 -21.29 -9.38
N ALA A 149 13.06 -21.14 -10.59
CA ALA A 149 13.07 -22.19 -11.59
C ALA A 149 13.93 -23.36 -11.09
#